data_AF-A0A5J5EWH3-F1
#
_entry.id   AF-A0A5J5EWH3-F1
#
_cell.length_a   1.000
_cell.length_b   1.000
_cell.length_c   1.000
_cell.angle_alpha   90.00
_cell.angle_beta   90.00
_cell.angle_gamma   90.00
#
_symmetry.space_group_name_H-M   'P 1'
#
loop_
_entity.id
_entity.type
_entity.pdbx_description
1 polymer ?
#
loop_
_entity_poly.entity_id
_entity_poly.type
_entity_poly.pdbx_seq_one_letter_code
_entity_poly.pdbx_strand_id
1 'polypeptide(L)'
;MAPIPIPQQHQIQMRSPTALDRLLSSRNAFFAFAGIIVGVSAWAIWRDEPLLGSPSPDDPFGDPSEWSEPELRRWLMAHDITPDEQETQEQLVQVVKACIIERTAAARQQNYGTV
;
A
#
# COMPACT_ATOMS: atom_id res chain seq x y z
N MET A 1 -66.53 26.43 -30.14
CA MET A 1 -65.87 26.27 -28.84
C MET A 1 -65.40 24.81 -28.75
N ALA A 2 -64.14 24.54 -29.06
CA ALA A 2 -63.57 23.20 -28.91
C ALA A 2 -62.72 23.17 -27.62
N PRO A 3 -62.78 22.11 -26.80
CA PRO A 3 -62.03 22.05 -25.55
C PRO A 3 -60.52 22.02 -25.82
N ILE A 4 -59.78 22.84 -25.09
CA ILE A 4 -58.31 22.87 -25.08
C ILE A 4 -57.81 21.56 -24.45
N PRO A 5 -56.99 20.73 -25.13
CA PRO A 5 -56.41 19.55 -24.51
C PRO A 5 -55.32 19.97 -23.50
N ILE A 6 -55.49 19.50 -22.26
CA ILE A 6 -54.55 19.67 -21.13
C ILE A 6 -53.23 18.94 -21.46
N PRO A 7 -52.05 19.51 -21.14
CA PRO A 7 -50.78 18.81 -21.32
C PRO A 7 -50.69 17.57 -20.42
N GLN A 8 -50.46 16.39 -21.03
CA GLN A 8 -50.25 15.12 -20.32
C GLN A 8 -48.87 15.09 -19.64
N GLN A 9 -48.79 15.68 -18.45
CA GLN A 9 -47.66 15.59 -17.53
C GLN A 9 -47.72 14.31 -16.67
N HIS A 10 -47.76 13.10 -17.27
CA HIS A 10 -47.68 11.85 -16.50
C HIS A 10 -47.09 10.67 -17.29
N GLN A 11 -45.97 10.88 -17.98
CA GLN A 11 -45.08 9.75 -18.28
C GLN A 11 -43.81 9.93 -17.47
N ILE A 12 -43.84 9.37 -16.26
CA ILE A 12 -42.68 9.13 -15.42
C ILE A 12 -41.59 8.58 -16.34
N GLN A 13 -40.52 9.35 -16.49
CA GLN A 13 -39.34 9.00 -17.25
C GLN A 13 -38.95 7.57 -16.87
N MET A 14 -39.20 6.61 -17.76
CA MET A 14 -38.75 5.24 -17.61
C MET A 14 -37.22 5.31 -17.51
N ARG A 15 -36.70 5.35 -16.28
CA ARG A 15 -35.26 5.34 -16.00
C ARG A 15 -34.75 4.03 -16.58
N SER A 16 -34.14 4.10 -17.76
CA SER A 16 -33.43 3.00 -18.38
C SER A 16 -32.50 2.38 -17.32
N PRO A 17 -32.45 1.04 -17.17
CA PRO A 17 -31.51 0.39 -16.27
C PRO A 17 -30.12 0.91 -16.66
N THR A 18 -29.56 1.72 -15.76
CA THR A 18 -28.34 2.47 -16.06
C THR A 18 -27.19 1.47 -16.16
N ALA A 19 -26.12 1.78 -16.90
CA ALA A 19 -24.95 0.88 -16.98
C ALA A 19 -24.45 0.43 -15.59
N LEU A 20 -24.62 1.29 -14.58
CA LEU A 20 -24.39 1.02 -13.16
C LEU A 20 -25.22 -0.15 -12.60
N ASP A 21 -26.48 -0.28 -12.98
CA ASP A 21 -27.39 -1.34 -12.54
C ASP A 21 -26.98 -2.71 -13.09
N ARG A 22 -26.48 -2.72 -14.34
CA ARG A 22 -25.91 -3.93 -14.97
C ARG A 22 -24.59 -4.34 -14.36
N LEU A 23 -23.79 -3.39 -13.89
CA LEU A 23 -22.54 -3.68 -13.16
C LEU A 23 -22.84 -4.29 -11.79
N LEU A 24 -23.85 -3.76 -11.09
CA LEU A 24 -24.26 -4.28 -9.78
C LEU A 24 -24.99 -5.63 -9.85
N SER A 25 -25.64 -5.95 -10.98
CA SER A 25 -26.31 -7.24 -11.22
C SER A 25 -25.42 -8.27 -11.94
N SER A 26 -24.12 -8.02 -12.09
CA SER A 26 -23.24 -8.90 -12.85
C SER A 26 -22.68 -10.05 -12.00
N ARG A 27 -23.46 -11.13 -11.89
CA ARG A 27 -23.07 -12.38 -11.23
C ARG A 27 -21.72 -12.92 -11.73
N ASN A 28 -21.40 -12.71 -13.00
CA ASN A 28 -20.14 -13.13 -13.61
C ASN A 28 -18.94 -12.28 -13.17
N ALA A 29 -19.13 -10.97 -12.93
CA ALA A 29 -18.04 -10.11 -12.45
C ALA A 29 -17.66 -10.47 -11.01
N PHE A 30 -18.65 -10.82 -10.19
CA PHE A 30 -18.40 -11.32 -8.84
C PHE A 30 -17.52 -12.58 -8.85
N PHE A 31 -17.84 -13.57 -9.70
CA PHE A 31 -17.02 -14.78 -9.82
C PHE A 31 -15.64 -14.53 -10.41
N ALA A 32 -15.50 -13.61 -11.36
CA ALA A 32 -14.20 -13.22 -11.91
C ALA A 32 -13.29 -12.61 -10.81
N PHE A 33 -13.83 -11.68 -10.03
CA PHE A 33 -13.11 -11.08 -8.90
C PHE A 33 -12.77 -12.12 -7.83
N ALA A 34 -13.74 -12.92 -7.40
CA ALA A 34 -13.53 -13.97 -6.41
C ALA A 34 -12.47 -14.98 -6.87
N GLY A 35 -12.48 -15.37 -8.14
CA GLY A 35 -11.48 -16.27 -8.73
C GLY A 35 -10.07 -15.67 -8.69
N ILE A 36 -9.91 -14.37 -8.97
CA ILE A 36 -8.62 -13.68 -8.86
C ILE A 36 -8.15 -13.65 -7.40
N ILE A 37 -9.01 -13.25 -6.46
CA ILE A 37 -8.62 -13.18 -5.03
C ILE A 37 -8.22 -14.55 -4.49
N VAL A 38 -8.96 -15.61 -4.84
CA VAL A 38 -8.61 -16.98 -4.45
C VAL A 38 -7.29 -17.42 -5.10
N GLY A 39 -7.08 -17.12 -6.38
CA GLY A 39 -5.82 -17.42 -7.07
C GLY A 39 -4.62 -16.70 -6.46
N VAL A 40 -4.76 -15.40 -6.17
CA VAL A 40 -3.72 -14.58 -5.50
C VAL A 40 -3.45 -15.09 -4.09
N SER A 41 -4.49 -15.46 -3.34
CA SER A 41 -4.36 -15.99 -1.97
C SER A 41 -3.67 -17.35 -1.95
N ALA A 42 -4.04 -18.26 -2.86
CA ALA A 42 -3.40 -19.56 -2.99
C ALA A 42 -1.92 -19.42 -3.43
N TRP A 43 -1.63 -18.47 -4.32
CA TRP A 43 -0.25 -18.15 -4.72
C TRP A 43 0.57 -17.55 -3.57
N ALA A 44 -0.05 -16.73 -2.72
CA ALA A 44 0.61 -16.14 -1.56
C ALA A 44 0.97 -17.16 -0.47
N ILE A 45 0.23 -18.27 -0.35
CA ILE A 45 0.56 -19.35 0.62
C ILE A 45 1.72 -20.23 0.12
N TRP A 46 1.83 -20.42 -1.20
CA TRP A 46 2.84 -21.31 -1.79
C TRP A 46 4.17 -20.59 -2.12
N ARG A 47 4.19 -19.25 -2.10
CA ARG A 47 5.42 -18.48 -2.30
C ARG A 47 6.02 -18.13 -0.94
N ASP A 48 7.27 -18.51 -0.69
CA ASP A 48 8.06 -18.04 0.46
C ASP A 48 8.21 -16.50 0.50
N GLU A 49 7.88 -15.83 -0.61
CA GLU A 49 7.98 -14.38 -0.80
C GLU A 49 6.57 -13.72 -0.83
N PRO A 50 6.20 -12.88 0.15
CA PRO A 50 4.90 -12.21 0.18
C PRO A 50 4.73 -11.18 -0.98
N LEU A 51 3.59 -11.22 -1.66
CA LEU A 51 3.25 -10.39 -2.85
C LEU A 51 3.10 -8.89 -2.58
N LEU A 52 2.69 -8.53 -1.37
CA LEU A 52 2.91 -7.20 -0.83
C LEU A 52 4.29 -7.28 -0.24
N GLY A 53 5.30 -6.68 -0.89
CA GLY A 53 6.68 -6.67 -0.43
C GLY A 53 6.70 -6.36 1.07
N SER A 54 6.72 -7.41 1.87
CA SER A 54 6.92 -7.28 3.29
C SER A 54 8.36 -6.81 3.37
N PRO A 55 8.66 -5.78 4.17
CA PRO A 55 10.05 -5.41 4.39
C PRO A 55 10.75 -6.70 4.74
N SER A 56 11.91 -6.94 4.10
CA SER A 56 12.73 -8.10 4.44
C SER A 56 12.67 -8.29 5.95
N PRO A 57 12.48 -9.52 6.46
CA PRO A 57 12.52 -9.78 7.90
C PRO A 57 13.83 -9.29 8.57
N ASP A 58 14.77 -8.79 7.77
CA ASP A 58 16.04 -8.15 8.10
C ASP A 58 16.01 -6.61 8.26
N ASP A 59 14.85 -5.94 8.35
CA ASP A 59 14.82 -4.58 8.91
C ASP A 59 14.64 -4.71 10.43
N PRO A 60 15.74 -4.75 11.22
CA PRO A 60 15.65 -4.98 12.65
C PRO A 60 14.81 -3.89 13.31
N PHE A 61 13.68 -4.27 13.88
CA PHE A 61 12.84 -3.39 14.66
C PHE A 61 13.46 -3.23 16.06
N GLY A 62 13.89 -2.03 16.42
CA GLY A 62 14.37 -1.73 17.77
C GLY A 62 15.54 -0.74 17.84
N ASP A 63 16.25 -0.75 18.96
CA ASP A 63 17.42 0.09 19.18
C ASP A 63 18.62 -0.41 18.36
N PRO A 64 19.29 0.43 17.55
CA PRO A 64 20.47 0.03 16.77
C PRO A 64 21.64 -0.48 17.62
N SER A 65 21.63 -0.22 18.93
CA SER A 65 22.64 -0.70 19.88
C SER A 65 22.50 -2.19 20.20
N GLU A 66 21.34 -2.78 19.94
CA GLU A 66 21.07 -4.21 20.19
C GLU A 66 21.33 -5.07 18.95
N TRP A 67 21.61 -4.45 17.80
CA TRP A 67 21.84 -5.14 16.55
C TRP A 67 23.26 -5.68 16.46
N SER A 68 23.40 -6.84 15.83
CA SER A 68 24.70 -7.43 15.56
C SER A 68 25.44 -6.68 14.45
N GLU A 69 26.78 -6.67 14.47
CA GLU A 69 27.62 -6.07 13.42
C GLU A 69 27.22 -6.48 11.98
N PRO A 70 26.93 -7.77 11.66
CA PRO A 70 26.51 -8.14 10.31
C PRO A 70 25.11 -7.63 9.96
N GLU A 71 24.22 -7.38 10.93
CA GLU A 71 22.91 -6.77 10.68
C GLU A 71 23.06 -5.27 10.41
N LEU A 72 23.89 -4.57 11.18
CA LEU A 72 24.21 -3.15 10.94
C LEU A 72 24.77 -2.92 9.53
N ARG A 73 25.73 -3.76 9.10
CA ARG A 73 26.28 -3.67 7.74
C ARG A 73 25.25 -3.97 6.64
N ARG A 74 24.42 -5.00 6.84
CA ARG A 74 23.34 -5.33 5.89
C ARG A 74 22.32 -4.20 5.77
N TRP A 75 21.95 -3.60 6.89
CA TRP A 75 21.04 -2.46 6.94
C TRP A 75 21.62 -1.26 6.18
N LEU A 76 22.89 -0.91 6.42
CA LEU A 76 23.56 0.19 5.71
C LEU A 76 23.62 -0.07 4.20
N MET A 77 24.00 -1.28 3.78
CA MET A 77 24.02 -1.68 2.36
C MET A 77 22.63 -1.61 1.71
N ALA A 78 21.58 -2.02 2.41
CA ALA A 78 20.20 -1.91 1.93
C ALA A 78 19.72 -0.46 1.79
N HIS A 79 20.36 0.46 2.52
CA HIS A 79 20.08 1.90 2.50
C HIS A 79 21.07 2.73 1.65
N ASP A 80 21.85 2.08 0.78
CA ASP A 80 22.85 2.72 -0.10
C ASP A 80 23.98 3.44 0.66
N ILE A 81 24.17 3.10 1.94
CA ILE A 81 25.27 3.61 2.76
C ILE A 81 26.35 2.53 2.74
N THR A 82 27.46 2.77 2.05
CA THR A 82 28.57 1.79 2.00
C THR A 82 29.37 1.91 3.30
N PRO A 83 29.29 0.95 4.24
CA PRO A 83 30.14 0.98 5.43
C PRO A 83 31.60 0.75 5.04
N ASP A 84 32.54 1.43 5.69
CA ASP A 84 33.95 1.10 5.53
C ASP A 84 34.24 -0.27 6.20
N GLU A 85 35.08 -1.11 5.59
CA GLU A 85 35.41 -2.43 6.15
C GLU A 85 36.13 -2.34 7.50
N GLN A 86 36.72 -1.19 7.85
CA GLN A 86 37.43 -0.95 9.11
C GLN A 86 36.55 -0.28 10.19
N GLU A 87 35.29 0.04 9.88
CA GLU A 87 34.41 0.74 10.81
C GLU A 87 34.00 -0.18 11.97
N THR A 88 34.26 0.26 13.20
CA THR A 88 33.95 -0.54 14.41
C THR A 88 32.44 -0.56 14.64
N GLN A 89 31.93 -1.59 15.33
CA GLN A 89 30.50 -1.74 15.62
C GLN A 89 29.87 -0.45 16.18
N GLU A 90 30.57 0.29 17.05
CA GLU A 90 30.06 1.54 17.63
C GLU A 90 29.90 2.67 16.62
N GLN A 91 30.75 2.71 15.58
CA GLN A 91 30.66 3.69 14.51
C GLN A 91 29.48 3.37 13.59
N LEU A 92 29.32 2.09 13.23
CA LEU A 92 28.16 1.62 12.47
C LEU A 92 26.84 1.96 13.19
N VAL A 93 26.76 1.74 14.50
CA VAL A 93 25.58 2.10 15.32
C VAL A 93 25.29 3.61 15.26
N GLN A 94 26.31 4.47 15.26
CA GLN A 94 26.13 5.92 15.19
C GLN A 94 25.58 6.35 13.83
N VAL A 95 26.10 5.80 12.74
CA VAL A 95 25.63 6.10 11.38
C VAL A 95 24.16 5.67 11.22
N VAL A 96 23.83 4.45 11.68
CA VAL A 96 22.46 3.93 11.66
C VAL A 96 21.51 4.81 12.48
N LYS A 97 21.91 5.19 13.71
CA LYS A 97 21.11 6.10 14.56
C LYS A 97 20.87 7.45 13.90
N ALA A 98 21.91 8.05 13.33
CA ALA A 98 21.80 9.33 12.62
C ALA A 98 20.81 9.23 11.46
N CYS A 99 20.91 8.16 10.66
CA CYS A 99 20.02 7.91 9.53
C CYS A 99 18.55 7.74 9.98
N ILE A 100 18.29 6.97 11.05
CA ILE A 100 16.94 6.79 11.59
C ILE A 100 16.35 8.11 12.10
N ILE A 101 17.14 8.93 12.82
CA ILE A 101 16.69 10.23 13.33
C ILE A 101 16.35 11.17 12.16
N GLU A 102 17.18 11.22 11.13
CA GLU A 102 16.92 12.05 9.94
C GLU A 102 15.62 11.61 9.25
N ARG A 103 15.45 10.30 9.04
CA ARG A 103 14.27 9.74 8.38
C ARG A 103 12.98 9.98 9.17
N THR A 104 13.03 9.86 10.49
CA THR A 104 11.90 10.16 11.38
C THR A 104 11.58 11.65 11.43
N ALA A 105 12.59 12.52 11.37
CA ALA A 105 12.39 13.96 11.24
C ALA A 105 11.75 14.34 9.90
N ALA A 106 12.20 13.74 8.79
CA ALA A 106 11.63 13.96 7.46
C ALA A 106 10.17 13.48 7.37
N ALA A 107 9.85 12.32 7.96
CA ALA A 107 8.48 11.81 8.04
C ALA A 107 7.55 12.78 8.81
N ARG A 108 8.07 13.46 9.83
CA ARG A 108 7.32 14.49 10.58
C ARG A 108 7.02 15.71 9.71
N GLN A 109 7.94 16.12 8.85
CA GLN A 109 7.75 17.30 7.99
C GLN A 109 6.73 17.07 6.88
N GLN A 110 6.64 15.86 6.32
CA GLN A 110 5.63 15.54 5.31
C GLN A 110 4.19 15.67 5.83
N ASN A 111 3.99 15.52 7.15
CA ASN A 111 2.67 15.66 7.78
C ASN A 111 2.25 17.14 8.02
N TYR A 112 3.17 18.10 7.88
CA TYR A 112 2.87 19.54 8.03
C TYR A 112 2.41 20.22 6.72
N GLY A 113 2.36 19.50 5.60
CA GLY A 113 1.98 20.03 4.29
C GLY A 113 0.49 19.91 3.91
N THR A 114 -0.36 19.42 4.81
CA THR A 114 -1.81 19.25 4.54
C THR A 114 -2.65 19.87 5.66
N VAL A 115 -2.75 21.21 5.66
CA VAL A 115 -3.86 21.96 6.28
C VAL A 115 -4.27 23.11 5.37
#